data_AF-A0A3C0FLP7-F1
#
_entry.id   AF-A0A3C0FLP7-F1
#
_cell.length_a   1.000
_cell.length_b   1.000
_cell.length_c   1.000
_cell.angle_alpha   90.00
_cell.angle_beta   90.00
_cell.angle_gamma   90.00
#
_symmetry.space_group_name_H-M   'P 1'
#
loop_
_entity.id
_entity.type
_entity.pdbx_description
1 polymer ?
#
loop_
_entity_poly.entity_id
_entity_poly.type
_entity_poly.pdbx_seq_one_letter_code
_entity_poly.pdbx_strand_id
1 'polypeptide(L)'
;FGFGGLTVLGVNTVNIAFPAVLAGLLFRGMVSRSNPVAAAVLGGCAGAFSIGLTTVFVAISLALSGDAFVPAAKLVFFAHIPIMVVEGLVSAASVYLIAKVKPALLQPADQTSGFEMQPAASLRAKQAGEASNG
;
A
#
# COMPACT_ATOMS: atom_id res chain seq x y z
N PHE A 1 -7.01 16.73 -24.52
CA PHE A 1 -6.99 15.26 -24.36
C PHE A 1 -7.11 14.52 -25.70
N GLY A 2 -6.55 15.07 -26.80
CA GLY A 2 -6.85 14.65 -28.18
C GLY A 2 -5.76 13.83 -28.87
N PHE A 3 -4.82 13.24 -28.13
CA PHE A 3 -3.82 12.32 -28.69
C PHE A 3 -3.69 11.12 -27.76
N GLY A 4 -4.08 9.95 -28.26
CA GLY A 4 -3.99 8.68 -27.52
C GLY A 4 -5.31 7.92 -27.53
N GLY A 5 -5.44 6.97 -28.46
CA GLY A 5 -6.54 6.01 -28.45
C GLY A 5 -6.54 5.11 -27.21
N LEU A 6 -7.50 4.19 -27.13
CA LEU A 6 -7.66 3.25 -26.00
C LEU A 6 -6.35 2.52 -25.61
N THR A 7 -5.48 2.27 -26.57
CA THR A 7 -4.17 1.63 -26.36
C THR A 7 -3.21 2.51 -25.54
N VAL A 8 -3.17 3.81 -25.81
CA VAL A 8 -2.32 4.76 -25.07
C VAL A 8 -2.85 4.96 -23.64
N LEU A 9 -4.17 4.98 -23.46
CA LEU A 9 -4.79 4.97 -22.13
C LEU A 9 -4.43 3.69 -21.35
N GLY A 10 -4.46 2.54 -22.02
CA GLY A 10 -4.12 1.24 -21.44
C GLY A 10 -2.69 1.21 -20.92
N VAL A 11 -1.71 1.58 -21.75
CA VAL A 11 -0.29 1.59 -21.35
C VAL A 11 -0.03 2.58 -20.21
N ASN A 12 -0.62 3.78 -20.26
CA ASN A 12 -0.46 4.75 -19.16
C ASN A 12 -1.08 4.24 -17.85
N THR A 13 -2.24 3.59 -17.92
CA THR A 13 -2.87 2.99 -16.74
C THR A 13 -1.98 1.89 -16.14
N VAL A 14 -1.40 1.02 -16.97
CA VAL A 14 -0.47 -0.02 -16.49
C VAL A 14 0.77 0.59 -15.85
N ASN A 15 1.36 1.62 -16.46
CA ASN A 15 2.56 2.27 -15.94
C ASN A 15 2.35 2.93 -14.56
N ILE A 16 1.12 3.30 -14.21
CA ILE A 16 0.81 4.01 -12.97
C ILE A 16 0.17 3.06 -11.94
N ALA A 17 -0.90 2.36 -12.31
CA ALA A 17 -1.69 1.57 -11.37
C ALA A 17 -0.97 0.30 -10.92
N PHE A 18 -0.26 -0.39 -11.82
CA PHE A 18 0.40 -1.64 -11.46
C PHE A 18 1.52 -1.44 -10.41
N PRO A 19 2.45 -0.48 -10.57
CA PRO A 19 3.43 -0.16 -9.53
C PRO A 19 2.82 0.20 -8.18
N ALA A 20 1.74 1.00 -8.18
CA ALA A 20 1.06 1.41 -6.96
C ALA A 20 0.42 0.23 -6.21
N VAL A 21 -0.26 -0.65 -6.93
CA VAL A 21 -0.85 -1.86 -6.35
C VAL A 21 0.25 -2.79 -5.81
N LEU A 22 1.33 -2.99 -6.57
CA LEU A 22 2.45 -3.83 -6.14
C LEU A 22 3.10 -3.29 -4.87
N ALA A 23 3.37 -1.99 -4.80
CA ALA A 23 3.89 -1.35 -3.59
C ALA A 23 2.94 -1.53 -2.40
N GLY A 24 1.63 -1.33 -2.60
CA GLY A 24 0.62 -1.58 -1.57
C GLY A 24 0.66 -3.01 -1.05
N LEU A 25 0.71 -4.01 -1.94
CA LEU A 25 0.74 -5.43 -1.56
C LEU A 25 2.01 -5.80 -0.78
N LEU A 26 3.17 -5.29 -1.19
CA LEU A 26 4.45 -5.57 -0.54
C LEU A 26 4.55 -4.95 0.86
N PHE A 27 4.11 -3.70 1.02
CA PHE A 27 4.31 -2.94 2.26
C PHE A 27 3.14 -3.06 3.26
N ARG A 28 1.93 -3.48 2.83
CA ARG A 28 0.73 -3.56 3.68
C ARG A 28 0.95 -4.36 4.96
N GLY A 29 1.57 -5.54 4.86
CA GLY A 29 1.79 -6.42 6.03
C GLY A 29 2.73 -5.79 7.07
N MET A 30 3.75 -5.07 6.61
CA MET A 30 4.74 -4.40 7.47
C MET A 30 4.14 -3.15 8.13
N VAL A 31 3.43 -2.33 7.35
CA VAL A 31 2.77 -1.11 7.83
C VAL A 31 1.75 -1.43 8.93
N SER A 32 0.98 -2.50 8.73
CA SER A 32 -0.08 -2.93 9.65
C SER A 32 0.41 -3.33 11.05
N ARG A 33 1.61 -3.89 11.14
CA ARG A 33 2.20 -4.42 12.39
C ARG A 33 3.12 -3.43 13.10
N SER A 34 3.29 -2.24 12.54
CA SER A 34 4.27 -1.25 12.98
C SER A 34 3.66 -0.19 13.89
N ASN A 35 4.48 0.42 14.74
CA ASN A 35 4.06 1.63 15.46
C ASN A 35 3.84 2.80 14.48
N PRO A 36 3.15 3.89 14.86
CA PRO A 36 2.79 4.96 13.91
C PRO A 36 3.97 5.60 13.17
N VAL A 37 5.13 5.74 13.82
CA VAL A 37 6.33 6.34 13.20
C VAL A 37 6.95 5.38 12.18
N ALA A 38 7.11 4.10 12.55
CA ALA A 38 7.61 3.07 11.63
C ALA A 38 6.64 2.83 10.46
N ALA A 39 5.33 2.84 10.72
CA ALA A 39 4.29 2.76 9.70
C ALA A 39 4.41 3.94 8.71
N ALA A 40 4.67 5.16 9.20
CA ALA A 40 4.88 6.33 8.34
C ALA A 40 6.12 6.18 7.45
N VAL A 41 7.25 5.74 8.00
CA VAL A 41 8.48 5.50 7.22
C VAL A 41 8.24 4.44 6.15
N LEU A 42 7.61 3.33 6.51
CA LEU A 42 7.26 2.26 5.57
C LEU A 42 6.27 2.73 4.50
N GLY A 43 5.27 3.54 4.87
CA GLY A 43 4.34 4.16 3.95
C GLY A 43 5.03 5.11 2.96
N GLY A 44 5.97 5.92 3.45
CA GLY A 44 6.76 6.78 2.59
C GLY A 44 7.68 6.01 1.65
N CYS A 45 8.33 4.95 2.14
CA CYS A 45 9.11 4.04 1.29
C CYS A 45 8.23 3.39 0.21
N ALA A 46 7.00 2.99 0.54
CA ALA A 46 6.07 2.41 -0.42
C ALA A 46 5.67 3.41 -1.51
N GLY A 47 5.37 4.66 -1.14
CA GLY A 47 5.06 5.74 -2.08
C GLY A 47 6.22 6.08 -3.01
N ALA A 48 7.41 6.28 -2.45
CA ALA A 48 8.61 6.54 -3.25
C ALA A 48 8.97 5.36 -4.17
N PHE A 49 8.85 4.13 -3.67
CA PHE A 49 9.06 2.90 -4.46
C PHE A 49 8.06 2.80 -5.62
N SER A 50 6.78 3.11 -5.38
CA SER A 50 5.74 3.14 -6.42
C SER A 50 6.11 4.10 -7.55
N ILE A 51 6.47 5.35 -7.24
CA ILE A 51 6.86 6.34 -8.26
C ILE A 51 8.16 5.94 -8.97
N GLY A 52 9.12 5.37 -8.23
CA GLY A 52 10.34 4.80 -8.82
C GLY A 52 10.03 3.75 -9.89
N LEU A 53 9.14 2.82 -9.56
CA LEU A 53 8.76 1.75 -10.47
C LEU A 53 7.90 2.25 -11.64
N THR A 54 7.00 3.23 -11.41
CA THR A 54 6.31 3.95 -12.50
C THR A 54 7.28 4.61 -13.45
N THR A 55 8.32 5.26 -12.93
CA THR A 55 9.34 5.94 -13.75
C THR A 55 10.10 4.94 -14.63
N VAL A 56 10.42 3.76 -14.10
CA VAL A 56 11.04 2.67 -14.87
C VAL A 56 10.11 2.18 -15.98
N PHE A 57 8.83 1.96 -15.68
CA PHE A 57 7.85 1.48 -16.66
C PHE A 57 7.59 2.49 -17.78
N VAL A 58 7.54 3.78 -17.44
CA VAL A 58 7.45 4.88 -18.40
C VAL A 58 8.72 4.95 -19.26
N ALA A 59 9.90 4.83 -18.67
CA ALA A 59 11.16 4.84 -19.41
C ALA A 59 11.26 3.65 -20.39
N ILE A 60 10.84 2.46 -19.97
CA ILE A 60 10.74 1.28 -20.85
C ILE A 60 9.75 1.53 -21.99
N SER A 61 8.59 2.10 -21.69
CA SER A 61 7.57 2.42 -22.72
C SER A 61 8.10 3.39 -23.76
N LEU A 62 8.86 4.41 -23.34
CA LEU A 62 9.51 5.37 -24.23
C LEU A 62 10.63 4.72 -25.05
N ALA A 63 11.47 3.91 -24.43
CA ALA A 63 12.54 3.20 -25.15
C ALA A 63 11.99 2.27 -26.24
N LEU A 64 10.89 1.56 -25.95
CA LEU A 64 10.20 0.70 -26.92
C LEU A 64 9.46 1.48 -28.01
N SER A 65 9.19 2.77 -27.81
CA SER A 65 8.54 3.63 -28.81
C SER A 65 9.51 4.11 -29.92
N GLY A 66 10.83 3.93 -29.72
CA GLY A 66 11.87 4.18 -30.73
C GLY A 66 13.04 5.02 -30.22
N ASP A 67 14.16 4.95 -30.93
CA ASP A 67 15.44 5.57 -30.53
C ASP A 67 15.35 7.10 -30.34
N ALA A 68 14.42 7.76 -31.03
CA ALA A 68 14.16 9.19 -30.89
C ALA A 68 13.71 9.59 -29.47
N PHE A 69 13.15 8.65 -28.69
CA PHE A 69 12.62 8.91 -27.35
C PHE A 69 13.59 8.53 -26.22
N VAL A 70 14.76 7.99 -26.53
CA VAL A 70 15.80 7.65 -25.53
C VAL A 70 16.24 8.88 -24.70
N PRO A 71 16.42 10.10 -25.27
CA PRO A 71 16.69 11.29 -24.48
C PRO A 71 15.53 11.63 -23.52
N ALA A 72 14.28 11.48 -23.96
CA ALA A 72 13.10 11.72 -23.13
C ALA A 72 13.01 10.71 -21.98
N ALA A 73 13.34 9.43 -22.22
CA ALA A 73 13.38 8.40 -21.18
C ALA A 73 14.39 8.73 -20.06
N LYS A 74 15.58 9.22 -20.43
CA LYS A 74 16.59 9.67 -19.45
C LYS A 74 16.10 10.88 -18.66
N LEU A 75 15.50 11.85 -19.35
CA LEU A 75 15.04 13.09 -18.73
C LEU A 75 13.88 12.83 -17.75
N VAL A 76 12.96 11.93 -18.12
CA VAL A 76 11.91 11.42 -17.23
C VAL A 76 12.50 10.86 -15.94
N PHE A 77 13.55 10.04 -16.02
CA PHE A 77 14.14 9.44 -14.83
C PHE A 77 14.61 10.48 -13.81
N PHE A 78 15.37 11.49 -14.26
CA PHE A 78 15.84 12.56 -13.37
C PHE A 78 14.73 13.49 -12.89
N ALA A 79 13.77 13.82 -13.76
CA ALA A 79 12.64 14.67 -13.42
C ALA A 79 11.72 14.06 -12.35
N HIS A 80 11.73 12.73 -12.19
CA HIS A 80 10.90 12.05 -11.20
C HIS A 80 11.58 11.91 -9.84
N ILE A 81 12.87 12.22 -9.68
CA ILE A 81 13.54 12.17 -8.37
C ILE A 81 12.85 13.12 -7.36
N PRO A 82 12.59 14.40 -7.67
CA PRO A 82 11.84 15.27 -6.76
C PRO A 82 10.42 14.76 -6.48
N ILE A 83 9.77 14.16 -7.49
CA ILE A 83 8.41 13.64 -7.39
C ILE A 83 8.37 12.43 -6.45
N MET A 84 9.36 11.53 -6.51
CA MET A 84 9.50 10.41 -5.59
C MET A 84 9.63 10.89 -4.13
N VAL A 85 10.39 11.97 -3.90
CA VAL A 85 10.54 12.55 -2.57
C VAL A 85 9.20 13.12 -2.08
N VAL A 86 8.53 13.93 -2.91
CA VAL A 86 7.23 14.52 -2.55
C VAL A 86 6.19 13.43 -2.27
N GLU A 87 6.07 12.44 -3.14
CA GLU A 87 5.11 11.35 -2.97
C GLU A 87 5.44 10.51 -1.73
N GLY A 88 6.71 10.24 -1.46
CA GLY A 88 7.14 9.56 -0.25
C GLY A 88 6.76 10.34 1.02
N LEU A 89 6.91 11.67 1.03
CA LEU A 89 6.50 12.50 2.16
C LEU A 89 4.98 12.53 2.34
N VAL A 90 4.22 12.67 1.25
CA VAL A 90 2.75 12.66 1.26
C VAL A 90 2.23 11.31 1.74
N SER A 91 2.81 10.21 1.25
CA SER A 91 2.47 8.85 1.68
C SER A 91 2.80 8.61 3.15
N ALA A 92 3.97 9.05 3.61
CA ALA A 92 4.36 8.95 5.02
C ALA A 92 3.40 9.72 5.94
N ALA A 93 3.07 10.96 5.58
CA ALA A 93 2.11 11.77 6.33
C ALA A 93 0.72 11.13 6.35
N SER A 94 0.26 10.60 5.22
CA SER A 94 -1.04 9.92 5.12
C SER A 94 -1.09 8.70 6.01
N VAL A 95 -0.08 7.82 5.94
CA VAL A 95 -0.03 6.61 6.78
C VAL A 95 0.13 6.96 8.26
N TYR A 96 0.95 7.96 8.60
CA TYR A 96 1.09 8.45 9.98
C TYR A 96 -0.25 8.91 10.56
N LEU A 97 -0.99 9.72 9.83
CA LEU A 97 -2.29 10.24 10.27
C LEU A 97 -3.31 9.10 10.44
N ILE A 98 -3.36 8.16 9.50
CA ILE A 98 -4.25 7.00 9.62
C ILE A 98 -3.87 6.17 10.84
N ALA A 99 -2.59 5.87 11.04
CA ALA A 99 -2.10 5.10 12.18
C ALA A 99 -2.38 5.79 13.52
N LYS A 100 -2.36 7.12 13.56
CA LYS A 100 -2.62 7.91 14.77
C LYS A 100 -4.10 8.09 15.07
N VAL A 101 -4.92 8.36 14.06
CA VAL A 101 -6.34 8.73 14.23
C VAL A 101 -7.26 7.52 14.20
N LYS A 102 -7.02 6.56 13.29
CA LYS A 102 -7.88 5.37 13.14
C LYS A 102 -7.04 4.15 12.71
N PRO A 103 -6.23 3.59 13.60
CA PRO A 103 -5.31 2.49 13.29
C PRO A 103 -6.02 1.23 12.75
N ALA A 104 -7.30 1.04 13.09
CA ALA A 104 -8.12 -0.06 12.57
C ALA A 104 -8.20 -0.10 11.03
N LEU A 105 -7.98 1.02 10.33
CA LEU A 105 -7.97 1.07 8.86
C LEU A 105 -6.72 0.40 8.24
N LEU A 106 -5.63 0.26 9.00
CA LEU A 106 -4.40 -0.37 8.55
C LEU A 106 -4.32 -1.86 8.95
N GLN A 107 -5.22 -2.33 9.83
CA GLN A 107 -5.25 -3.71 10.29
C GLN A 107 -6.03 -4.58 9.29
N PRO A 108 -5.64 -5.85 9.06
CA PRO A 108 -6.44 -6.78 8.29
C PRO A 108 -7.80 -6.94 8.96
N ALA A 109 -8.87 -7.06 8.16
CA ALA A 109 -10.25 -7.16 8.62
C ALA A 109 -10.57 -8.53 9.27
N ASP A 110 -9.78 -8.95 10.26
CA ASP A 110 -9.94 -10.24 10.91
C ASP A 110 -9.63 -10.18 12.42
N GLN A 111 -10.34 -9.29 13.12
CA GLN A 111 -10.44 -9.31 14.59
C GLN A 111 -11.86 -9.65 15.09
N THR A 112 -12.80 -9.94 14.18
CA THR A 112 -14.16 -10.34 14.58
C THR A 112 -14.23 -11.81 15.04
N SER A 113 -13.16 -12.60 14.89
CA SER A 113 -13.10 -13.99 15.34
C SER A 113 -12.71 -14.16 16.83
N GLY A 114 -12.37 -13.07 17.54
CA GLY A 114 -12.00 -13.11 18.95
C GLY A 114 -13.16 -12.94 19.96
N PHE A 115 -14.37 -12.62 19.51
CA PHE A 115 -15.52 -12.39 20.39
C PHE A 115 -16.62 -13.45 20.30
N GLU A 116 -16.59 -14.35 19.32
CA GLU A 116 -17.55 -15.45 19.20
C GLU A 116 -16.85 -16.80 19.12
N MET A 117 -16.45 -17.32 20.28
CA MET A 117 -16.59 -18.72 20.70
C MET A 117 -15.81 -18.90 22.00
N GLN A 118 -16.28 -18.27 23.07
CA GLN A 118 -16.15 -18.92 24.36
C GLN A 118 -17.01 -20.17 24.24
N PRO A 119 -16.43 -21.40 24.20
CA PRO A 119 -17.21 -22.59 23.93
C PRO A 119 -18.30 -22.65 25.00
N ALA A 120 -19.55 -22.88 24.64
CA ALA A 120 -20.64 -23.10 25.60
C ALA A 120 -20.28 -24.18 26.65
N ALA A 121 -19.30 -25.05 26.34
CA ALA A 121 -18.66 -25.98 27.27
C ALA A 121 -17.99 -25.29 28.47
N SER A 122 -17.35 -24.12 28.30
CA SER A 122 -16.70 -23.37 29.38
C SER A 122 -17.69 -22.70 30.33
N LEU A 123 -18.86 -22.26 29.82
CA LEU A 123 -19.97 -21.75 30.66
C LEU A 123 -20.65 -22.90 31.42
N ARG A 124 -20.87 -24.06 30.77
CA ARG A 124 -21.43 -25.24 31.43
C ARG A 124 -20.51 -25.85 32.49
N ALA A 125 -19.19 -25.86 32.25
CA ALA A 125 -18.21 -26.34 33.22
C ALA A 125 -18.18 -25.45 34.48
N LYS A 126 -18.34 -24.13 34.31
CA LYS A 126 -18.37 -23.18 35.42
C LYS A 126 -19.67 -23.30 36.24
N GLN A 127 -20.82 -23.43 35.59
CA GLN A 127 -22.11 -23.62 36.27
C GLN A 127 -22.25 -25.00 36.96
N ALA A 128 -21.64 -26.05 36.39
CA ALA A 128 -21.61 -27.37 37.01
C ALA A 128 -20.72 -27.40 38.27
N GLY A 129 -19.63 -26.62 38.29
CA GLY A 129 -18.79 -26.45 39.48
C GLY A 129 -19.47 -25.66 40.61
N GLU A 130 -20.33 -24.69 40.28
CA GLU A 130 -21.07 -23.89 41.25
C GLU A 130 -22.27 -24.66 41.86
N ALA A 131 -22.90 -25.56 41.10
CA ALA A 131 -24.01 -26.41 41.58
C ALA A 131 -23.57 -27.60 42.45
N SER A 132 -22.27 -27.94 42.47
CA SER A 132 -21.72 -29.06 43.25
C SER A 132 -21.15 -28.63 44.61
N ASN A 133 -21.11 -27.33 44.92
CA ASN A 133 -20.51 -26.77 46.14
C ASN A 133 -21.54 -26.09 47.08
N GLY A 134 -22.84 -26.33 46.89
CA GLY A 134 -23.92 -25.92 47.79
C GLY A 134 -24.66 -27.12 48.33
#